data_AF-D8QVE8-F1
#
_entry.id   AF-D8QVE8-F1
#
_cell.length_a   1.000
_cell.length_b   1.000
_cell.length_c   1.000
_cell.angle_alpha   90.00
_cell.angle_beta   90.00
_cell.angle_gamma   90.00
#
_symmetry.space_group_name_H-M   'P 1'
#
loop_
_entity.id
_entity.type
_entity.pdbx_description
1 polymer ?
#
loop_
_entity_poly.entity_id
_entity_poly.type
_entity_poly.pdbx_seq_one_letter_code
_entity_poly.pdbx_strand_id
1 'polypeptide(L)' 'RVKLMCSYGGKILPRPNDSQLRYMGGETRIVVVDRAITLRELLQKLRKLTGKSMLLKYQLPGEDLD' A
#
# COMPACT_ATOMS: atom_id res chain seq x y z
N ARG A 1 0.03 17.57 5.42
CA ARG A 1 -0.41 16.54 4.44
C ARG A 1 0.77 15.68 4.02
N VAL A 2 0.56 14.39 3.78
CA VAL A 2 1.55 13.43 3.25
C VAL A 2 1.01 12.78 1.98
N LYS A 3 1.92 12.40 1.08
CA LYS A 3 1.63 11.65 -0.14
C LYS A 3 1.99 10.19 0.12
N LEU A 4 1.01 9.31 0.04
CA LEU A 4 1.20 7.88 0.16
C LEU A 4 1.05 7.25 -1.22
N MET A 5 1.99 6.38 -1.60
CA MET A 5 1.81 5.51 -2.75
C MET A 5 0.96 4.32 -2.31
N CYS A 6 -0.15 4.08 -3.00
CA CYS A 6 -1.07 3.00 -2.69
C CYS A 6 -1.25 2.12 -3.92
N SER A 7 -0.82 0.86 -3.81
CA SER A 7 -0.95 -0.14 -4.87
C SER A 7 -2.00 -1.18 -4.47
N TYR A 8 -2.92 -1.52 -5.39
CA TYR A 8 -4.02 -2.45 -5.14
C TYR A 8 -4.41 -3.26 -6.39
N GLY A 9 -5.07 -4.41 -6.18
CA GLY A 9 -5.55 -5.28 -7.26
C GLY A 9 -4.48 -6.17 -7.93
N GLY A 10 -3.21 -6.01 -7.57
CA GLY A 10 -2.09 -6.87 -7.95
C GLY A 10 -1.68 -7.84 -6.83
N LYS A 11 -0.47 -8.40 -6.95
CA LYS A 11 0.10 -9.35 -5.99
C LYS A 11 1.52 -8.94 -5.61
N ILE A 12 1.89 -9.19 -4.36
CA ILE A 12 3.27 -9.09 -3.92
C ILE A 12 3.93 -10.43 -4.20
N LEU A 13 5.03 -10.43 -4.97
CA LEU A 13 5.75 -11.62 -5.39
C LEU A 13 7.24 -11.47 -5.07
N PRO A 14 7.93 -12.56 -4.70
CA PRO A 14 9.39 -12.53 -4.54
C PRO A 14 10.06 -12.23 -5.87
N ARG A 15 11.12 -11.42 -5.82
CA ARG A 15 11.99 -11.14 -6.95
C ARG A 15 13.11 -12.18 -6.97
N PRO A 16 13.37 -12.83 -8.11
CA PRO A 16 14.27 -13.98 -8.17
C PRO A 16 15.76 -13.67 -7.92
N ASN A 17 16.17 -12.39 -7.94
CA ASN A 17 17.59 -12.02 -7.97
C ASN A 17 18.11 -11.32 -6.71
N ASP A 18 17.26 -10.85 -5.80
CA ASP A 18 17.67 -9.99 -4.68
C ASP A 18 16.87 -10.22 -3.38
N SER A 19 16.11 -11.33 -3.26
CA SER A 19 15.22 -11.64 -2.11
C SER A 19 14.19 -10.56 -1.78
N GLN A 20 14.06 -9.51 -2.59
CA GLN A 20 13.11 -8.44 -2.35
C GLN A 20 11.72 -8.81 -2.87
N LEU A 21 10.69 -8.21 -2.29
CA LEU A 21 9.34 -8.31 -2.81
C LEU A 21 9.06 -7.25 -3.88
N ARG A 22 8.34 -7.64 -4.94
CA ARG A 22 7.82 -6.72 -5.97
C ARG A 22 6.31 -6.80 -6.03
N TYR A 23 5.67 -5.64 -6.14
CA TYR A 23 4.26 -5.57 -6.53
C TYR A 23 4.13 -5.83 -8.03
N MET A 24 3.26 -6.76 -8.42
CA MET A 24 3.02 -7.18 -9.80
C MET A 24 1.54 -7.06 -10.16
N GLY A 25 1.26 -6.37 -11.27
CA GLY A 25 -0.10 -6.10 -11.73
C GLY A 25 -0.82 -5.03 -10.88
N GLY A 26 -2.13 -4.88 -11.11
CA GLY A 26 -2.97 -3.93 -10.37
C GLY A 26 -2.77 -2.47 -10.79
N GLU A 27 -3.26 -1.56 -9.94
CA GLU A 27 -3.13 -0.11 -10.10
C GLU A 27 -2.30 0.48 -8.96
N THR A 28 -1.54 1.52 -9.27
CA THR A 28 -0.83 2.33 -8.27
C THR A 28 -1.30 3.77 -8.36
N ARG A 29 -1.74 4.33 -7.23
CA ARG A 29 -2.19 5.72 -7.13
C ARG A 29 -1.53 6.43 -5.96
N ILE A 30 -1.28 7.73 -6.12
CA ILE A 30 -0.83 8.58 -5.01
C ILE A 30 -2.06 9.11 -4.30
N VAL A 31 -2.16 8.87 -2.99
CA VAL A 31 -3.22 9.37 -2.13
C VAL A 31 -2.64 10.43 -1.20
N VAL A 32 -3.25 11.62 -1.21
CA VAL A 32 -2.90 12.69 -0.28
C VAL A 32 -3.78 12.57 0.96
N VAL A 33 -3.16 12.49 2.14
CA VAL A 33 -3.85 12.41 3.43
C VAL A 33 -3.30 13.45 4.41
N ASP A 34 -4.05 13.71 5.47
CA ASP A 34 -3.55 14.51 6.58
C ASP A 34 -2.42 13.77 7.31
N ARG A 35 -1.48 14.50 7.93
CA ARG A 35 -0.42 13.89 8.75
C ARG A 35 -0.99 13.27 10.03
N ALA A 36 -2.06 13.84 10.56
CA ALA A 36 -2.74 13.36 11.76
C ALA A 36 -3.85 12.34 11.47
N ILE A 37 -3.92 11.79 10.25
CA ILE A 37 -4.96 10.82 9.88
C ILE A 37 -4.87 9.58 10.76
N THR A 38 -6.02 9.12 11.25
CA THR A 38 -6.09 7.86 11.98
C THR A 38 -6.05 6.67 11.02
N LEU A 39 -5.60 5.51 11.50
CA LEU A 39 -5.61 4.28 10.69
C LEU A 39 -7.01 3.94 10.18
N ARG A 40 -8.05 4.18 10.99
CA ARG A 40 -9.45 3.92 10.63
C ARG A 40 -9.89 4.79 9.45
N GLU A 41 -9.60 6.08 9.47
CA GLU A 41 -9.94 7.02 8.39
C GLU A 41 -9.16 6.69 7.11
N LEU A 42 -7.88 6.34 7.25
CA LEU A 42 -7.05 5.91 6.14
C LEU A 42 -7.66 4.67 5.47
N LEU A 43 -7.99 3.63 6.24
CA LEU A 43 -8.62 2.41 5.72
C LEU A 43 -9.96 2.69 5.04
N GLN A 44 -10.80 3.56 5.61
CA GLN A 44 -12.06 3.96 4.97
C GLN A 44 -11.83 4.66 3.63
N LYS A 45 -10.85 5.56 3.56
CA LYS A 45 -10.49 6.26 2.32
C LYS A 45 -9.97 5.30 1.26
N LEU A 46 -9.11 4.37 1.66
CA LEU A 46 -8.58 3.33 0.80
C LEU A 46 -9.69 2.39 0.28
N ARG A 47 -10.60 1.93 1.14
CA ARG A 47 -11.75 1.08 0.73
C ARG A 47 -12.62 1.74 -0.35
N LYS A 48 -12.83 3.06 -0.28
CA LYS A 48 -13.55 3.81 -1.31
C LYS A 48 -12.82 3.83 -2.66
N LEU A 49 -11.49 3.75 -2.67
CA LEU A 49 -10.70 3.73 -3.90
C LEU A 49 -10.77 2.39 -4.63
N THR A 50 -10.84 1.28 -3.90
CA THR A 50 -10.73 -0.05 -4.50
C THR A 50 -12.03 -0.81 -4.61
N GLY A 51 -13.08 -0.35 -3.92
CA GLY A 51 -14.40 -0.99 -3.92
C GLY A 51 -14.41 -2.39 -3.30
N LYS A 52 -13.30 -2.85 -2.70
CA LYS A 52 -13.12 -4.20 -2.16
C LYS A 52 -12.56 -4.15 -0.74
N SER A 53 -12.67 -5.28 -0.03
CA SER A 53 -11.92 -5.49 1.22
C SER A 53 -10.43 -5.43 0.92
N MET A 54 -9.66 -4.77 1.79
CA MET A 54 -8.23 -4.58 1.59
C MET A 54 -7.43 -4.89 2.85
N LEU A 55 -6.26 -5.48 2.61
CA LEU A 55 -5.20 -5.63 3.60
C LEU A 55 -4.17 -4.53 3.34
N LEU A 56 -3.93 -3.69 4.35
CA LEU A 56 -2.87 -2.68 4.30
C LEU A 56 -1.55 -3.33 4.72
N LYS A 57 -0.59 -3.38 3.81
CA LYS A 57 0.80 -3.72 4.08
C LYS A 57 1.68 -2.49 3.91
N TYR A 58 2.65 -2.30 4.80
CA TYR A 58 3.60 -1.20 4.75
C TYR A 58 4.96 -1.69 5.24
N GLN A 59 6.02 -1.12 4.67
CA GLN A 59 7.40 -1.42 5.03
C GLN A 59 7.86 -0.43 6.09
N LEU A 60 8.41 -0.92 7.20
CA LEU A 60 9.04 -0.09 8.21
C LEU A 60 10.42 0.39 7.72
N PRO A 61 10.91 1.55 8.19
CA PRO A 61 12.25 2.02 7.83
C PRO A 61 13.33 1.00 8.21
N GLY A 62 14.06 0.50 7.22
CA GLY A 62 15.15 -0.47 7.42
C GLY A 62 14.71 -1.94 7.50
N GLU A 63 13.42 -2.23 7.39
CA GLU A 63 12.89 -3.59 7.34
C GLU A 63 12.43 -3.94 5.93
N ASP A 64 12.29 -5.23 5.63
CA ASP A 64 11.67 -5.71 4.39
C ASP A 64 10.14 -5.71 4.53
N LEU A 65 9.45 -5.80 3.39
CA LEU A 65 7.99 -5.94 3.38
C LEU A 65 7.63 -7.40 3.65
N ASP A 66 6.96 -7.71 4.75
CA ASP A 66 6.39 -9.05 5.04
C ASP A 66 5.02 -9.27 4.35
#